data_AF-A0AAV1K791-F1
#
_entry.id   AF-A0AAV1K791-F1
#
_cell.length_a   1.000
_cell.length_b   1.000
_cell.length_c   1.000
_cell.angle_alpha   90.00
_cell.angle_beta   90.00
_cell.angle_gamma   90.00
#
_symmetry.space_group_name_H-M   'P 1'
#
loop_
_entity.id
_entity.type
_entity.pdbx_description
1 polymer ?
#
loop_
_entity_poly.entity_id
_entity_poly.type
_entity_poly.pdbx_seq_one_letter_code
_entity_poly.pdbx_strand_id
1 'polypeptide(L)'
;MAFSEVCRICLCGNIRMYVLKETGLQNLYKTLTNSFMAENEGPIIVCYICHARLIRCGRLQQQAIESNAVVEQLLAGGSMVIIHSIHYNL
;
A
#
# COMPACT_ATOMS: atom_id res chain seq x y z
N MET A 1 9.85 -13.64 -24.52
CA MET A 1 10.35 -12.87 -23.36
C MET A 1 9.16 -12.52 -22.50
N ALA A 2 8.97 -13.23 -21.39
CA ALA A 2 7.84 -13.01 -20.50
C ALA A 2 8.18 -11.84 -19.57
N PHE A 3 7.36 -10.78 -19.58
CA PHE A 3 7.44 -9.66 -18.63
C PHE A 3 7.17 -10.09 -17.15
N SER A 4 7.15 -11.39 -16.86
CA SER A 4 6.76 -12.00 -15.59
C SER A 4 7.89 -12.12 -14.57
N GLU A 5 9.13 -11.75 -14.90
CA GLU A 5 10.29 -12.05 -14.05
C GLU A 5 10.95 -10.83 -13.39
N VAL A 6 10.42 -9.61 -13.59
CA VAL A 6 10.97 -8.40 -12.99
C VAL A 6 9.98 -7.75 -12.01
N CYS A 7 10.49 -7.25 -10.89
CA CYS A 7 9.71 -6.50 -9.92
C CYS A 7 9.20 -5.20 -10.55
N ARG A 8 7.89 -4.94 -10.48
CA ARG A 8 7.29 -3.72 -11.04
C ARG A 8 7.75 -2.42 -10.38
N ILE A 9 8.34 -2.47 -9.18
CA ILE A 9 8.83 -1.30 -8.44
C ILE A 9 10.32 -1.06 -8.66
N CYS A 10 11.15 -2.06 -8.44
CA CYS A 10 12.62 -1.90 -8.46
C CYS A 10 13.29 -2.51 -9.69
N LEU A 11 12.52 -3.13 -10.59
CA LEU A 11 12.99 -3.79 -11.83
C LEU A 11 13.97 -4.95 -11.64
N CYS A 12 14.28 -5.35 -10.39
CA CYS A 12 15.09 -6.54 -10.12
C CYS A 12 14.35 -7.81 -10.57
N GLY A 13 15.07 -8.73 -11.23
CA GLY A 13 14.59 -10.09 -11.53
C GLY A 13 15.40 -11.16 -10.81
N ASN A 14 15.08 -12.44 -11.04
CA ASN A 14 15.73 -13.61 -10.41
C ASN A 14 15.71 -13.61 -8.88
N ILE A 15 14.67 -13.00 -8.27
CA ILE A 15 14.45 -13.01 -6.83
C ILE A 15 13.02 -13.41 -6.54
N ARG A 16 12.74 -13.88 -5.32
CA ARG A 16 11.38 -14.26 -4.91
C ARG A 16 10.39 -13.11 -5.16
N MET A 17 9.39 -13.41 -5.98
CA MET A 17 8.31 -12.50 -6.35
C MET A 17 7.01 -12.84 -5.61
N TYR A 18 6.18 -11.83 -5.44
CA TYR A 18 4.85 -11.87 -4.85
C TYR A 18 3.88 -11.22 -5.82
N VAL A 19 2.71 -11.84 -5.97
CA VAL A 19 1.60 -11.31 -6.75
C VAL A 19 0.72 -10.49 -5.82
N LEU A 20 0.41 -9.24 -6.17
CA LEU A 20 -0.42 -8.36 -5.34
C LEU A 20 -1.94 -8.57 -5.53
N LYS A 21 -2.37 -9.56 -6.30
CA LYS A 21 -3.76 -9.70 -6.80
C LYS A 21 -4.81 -9.60 -5.67
N GLU A 22 -5.76 -8.68 -5.84
CA GLU A 22 -6.94 -8.49 -4.98
C GLU A 22 -6.62 -8.18 -3.50
N THR A 23 -5.42 -7.64 -3.23
CA THR A 23 -5.00 -7.21 -1.90
C THR A 23 -5.13 -5.69 -1.71
N GLY A 24 -5.18 -5.21 -0.46
CA GLY A 24 -5.06 -3.78 -0.14
C GLY A 24 -3.77 -3.18 -0.71
N LEU A 25 -2.71 -3.99 -0.81
CA LEU A 25 -1.42 -3.61 -1.39
C LEU A 25 -1.50 -3.30 -2.90
N GLN A 26 -2.37 -3.97 -3.67
CA GLN A 26 -2.54 -3.63 -5.09
C GLN A 26 -3.15 -2.24 -5.27
N ASN A 27 -4.14 -1.89 -4.45
CA ASN A 27 -4.76 -0.57 -4.48
C ASN A 27 -3.76 0.50 -4.05
N LEU A 28 -3.01 0.25 -2.99
CA LEU A 28 -1.93 1.15 -2.57
C LEU A 28 -0.90 1.38 -3.67
N TYR A 29 -0.44 0.32 -4.35
CA TYR A 29 0.47 0.48 -5.48
C TYR A 29 -0.13 1.38 -6.56
N LYS A 30 -1.39 1.15 -6.97
CA LYS A 30 -2.08 1.96 -7.98
C LYS A 30 -2.16 3.43 -7.58
N THR A 31 -2.46 3.71 -6.31
CA THR A 31 -2.46 5.07 -5.76
C THR A 31 -1.07 5.72 -5.86
N LEU A 32 -0.02 5.01 -5.45
CA LEU A 32 1.35 5.54 -5.49
C LEU A 32 1.83 5.85 -6.90
N THR A 33 1.43 5.07 -7.90
CA THR A 33 1.83 5.27 -9.30
C THR A 33 0.87 6.13 -10.09
N ASN A 34 -0.21 6.60 -9.47
CA ASN A 34 -1.32 7.29 -10.15
C ASN A 34 -1.77 6.55 -11.43
N SER A 35 -1.75 5.22 -11.39
CA SER A 35 -1.96 4.40 -12.59
C SER A 35 -3.37 3.81 -12.59
N PHE A 36 -4.12 4.07 -13.65
CA PHE A 36 -5.36 3.37 -13.94
C PHE A 36 -5.01 2.06 -14.64
N MET A 37 -4.93 0.95 -13.90
CA MET A 37 -4.71 -0.33 -14.55
C MET A 37 -5.98 -0.72 -15.29
N ALA A 38 -5.88 -0.85 -16.62
CA ALA A 38 -6.97 -1.40 -17.42
C ALA A 38 -7.34 -2.80 -16.90
N GLU A 39 -8.59 -3.24 -17.05
CA GLU A 39 -9.05 -4.57 -16.62
C GLU A 39 -8.23 -5.73 -17.22
N ASN A 40 -7.51 -5.46 -18.31
CA ASN A 40 -6.64 -6.41 -19.03
C ASN A 40 -5.17 -6.35 -18.61
N GLU A 41 -4.75 -5.43 -17.73
CA GLU A 41 -3.39 -5.47 -17.21
C GLU A 41 -3.26 -6.64 -16.24
N GLY A 42 -2.40 -7.59 -16.61
CA GLY A 42 -2.10 -8.77 -15.80
C GLY A 42 -1.67 -8.43 -14.36
N PRO A 43 -1.58 -9.44 -13.48
CA PRO A 43 -1.41 -9.19 -12.06
C PRO A 43 -0.09 -8.45 -11.76
N ILE A 44 -0.10 -7.55 -10.77
CA ILE A 44 1.10 -6.81 -10.36
C ILE A 44 2.03 -7.76 -9.61
N ILE A 45 3.27 -7.88 -10.10
CA ILE A 45 4.29 -8.73 -9.51
C ILE A 45 5.38 -7.84 -8.91
N VAL A 46 5.70 -8.04 -7.64
CA VAL A 46 6.76 -7.31 -6.94
C VAL A 46 7.69 -8.26 -6.21
N CYS A 47 8.95 -7.89 -6.04
CA CYS A 47 9.88 -8.69 -5.25
C CYS A 47 9.55 -8.64 -3.75
N TYR A 48 10.02 -9.62 -2.99
CA TYR A 48 9.76 -9.70 -1.54
C TYR A 48 10.17 -8.44 -0.75
N ILE A 49 11.23 -7.75 -1.20
CA ILE A 49 11.71 -6.50 -0.58
C ILE A 49 10.69 -5.38 -0.81
N CYS A 50 10.27 -5.19 -2.06
CA CYS A 50 9.27 -4.19 -2.43
C CYS A 50 7.90 -4.51 -1.84
N HIS A 51 7.53 -5.79 -1.74
CA HIS A 51 6.34 -6.25 -1.04
C HIS A 51 6.35 -5.82 0.44
N ALA A 52 7.45 -6.06 1.17
CA ALA A 52 7.58 -5.64 2.55
C ALA A 52 7.56 -4.11 2.71
N ARG A 53 8.13 -3.36 1.75
CA ARG A 53 8.06 -1.89 1.72
C ARG A 53 6.64 -1.39 1.49
N LEU A 54 5.89 -2.02 0.59
CA LEU A 54 4.47 -1.75 0.32
C LEU A 54 3.62 -1.93 1.57
N ILE A 55 3.81 -3.04 2.31
CA ILE A 55 3.13 -3.29 3.59
C ILE A 55 3.40 -2.14 4.57
N ARG A 56 4.66 -1.74 4.74
CA ARG A 56 5.02 -0.64 5.65
C ARG A 56 4.43 0.70 5.20
N CYS A 57 4.40 0.95 3.89
CA CYS A 57 3.77 2.14 3.32
C CYS A 57 2.27 2.16 3.61
N GLY A 58 1.57 1.03 3.47
CA GLY A 58 0.15 0.95 3.80
C GLY A 58 -0.14 1.17 5.29
N ARG A 59 0.71 0.63 6.18
CA ARG A 59 0.62 0.92 7.63
C ARG A 59 0.78 2.40 7.92
N LEU A 60 1.78 3.03 7.30
CA LEU A 60 2.03 4.45 7.46
C LEU A 60 0.86 5.29 6.92
N GLN A 61 0.32 4.95 5.75
CA GLN A 61 -0.83 5.63 5.17
C GLN A 61 -2.05 5.55 6.11
N GLN A 62 -2.38 4.36 6.60
CA GLN A 62 -3.50 4.17 7.52
C GLN A 62 -3.31 4.98 8.80
N GLN A 63 -2.11 4.94 9.38
CA GLN A 63 -1.78 5.72 10.57
C GLN A 63 -1.90 7.22 10.32
N ALA A 64 -1.43 7.71 9.17
CA ALA A 64 -1.55 9.11 8.79
C ALA A 64 -3.01 9.54 8.68
N ILE A 65 -3.86 8.76 8.00
CA ILE A 65 -5.30 9.03 7.86
C ILE A 65 -6.00 9.12 9.21
N GLU A 66 -5.80 8.13 10.07
CA GLU A 66 -6.46 8.09 11.39
C GLU A 66 -5.98 9.22 12.29
N SER A 67 -4.66 9.47 12.32
CA SER A 67 -4.11 10.56 13.13
C SER A 67 -4.60 11.93 12.64
N ASN A 68 -4.75 12.12 11.32
CA ASN A 68 -5.28 13.36 10.77
C ASN A 68 -6.74 13.58 11.17
N ALA A 69 -7.58 12.54 11.12
CA ALA A 69 -8.97 12.63 11.55
C ALA A 69 -9.10 13.03 13.03
N VAL A 70 -8.21 12.53 13.89
CA VAL A 70 -8.16 12.95 15.31
C VAL A 70 -7.73 14.41 15.43
N VAL A 71 -6.71 14.84 14.69
CA VAL A 71 -6.26 16.24 14.69
C VAL A 71 -7.38 17.19 14.23
N GLU A 72 -8.12 16.84 13.18
CA GLU A 72 -9.26 17.62 12.69
C GLU A 72 -10.37 17.75 13.75
N GLN A 73 -10.68 16.67 14.48
CA GLN A 73 -11.64 16.71 15.59
C GLN A 73 -11.17 17.62 16.72
N LEU A 74 -9.89 17.58 17.07
CA LEU A 74 -9.30 18.48 18.08
C LEU A 74 -9.39 19.95 17.64
N LEU A 75 -9.07 20.23 16.37
CA LEU A 75 -9.17 21.58 15.81
C LEU A 75 -10.61 22.09 15.78
N ALA A 76 -11.60 21.21 15.64
CA ALA A 76 -13.03 21.53 15.71
C ALA A 76 -13.56 21.72 17.15
N GLY A 77 -12.70 21.67 18.18
CA GLY A 77 -13.08 21.82 19.59
C GLY A 77 -13.51 20.52 20.27
N GLY A 78 -13.25 19.36 19.65
CA GLY A 78 -13.46 18.04 20.25
C GLY A 78 -12.47 17.74 21.38
N SER A 79 -12.83 16.79 22.25
CA SER A 79 -11.94 16.28 23.31
C SER A 79 -11.05 15.14 22.80
N MET A 80 -9.83 15.03 23.32
CA MET A 80 -8.83 14.04 22.90
C MET A 80 -9.30 12.59 23.13
N VAL A 81 -9.44 11.82 22.05
CA VAL A 81 -9.66 10.36 22.11
C VAL A 81 -8.33 9.66 21.86
N ILE A 82 -7.83 8.94 22.88
CA ILE A 82 -6.61 8.14 22.76
C ILE A 82 -6.95 6.84 22.01
N ILE A 83 -6.53 6.72 20.76
CA ILE A 83 -6.64 5.48 19.98
C ILE A 83 -5.56 4.51 20.47
N HIS A 84 -5.96 3.44 21.17
CA HIS A 84 -5.04 2.45 21.74
C HIS A 84 -4.53 1.40 20.73
N SER A 85 -5.13 1.33 19.53
CA SER A 85 -4.73 0.38 18.49
C SER A 85 -5.23 0.79 17.10
N ILE A 86 -4.30 0.89 16.16
CA ILE A 86 -4.60 1.08 14.72
C ILE A 86 -4.69 -0.31 14.09
N HIS A 87 -5.88 -0.67 13.60
CA HIS A 87 -6.08 -1.95 12.91
C HIS A 87 -5.72 -1.82 11.43
N TYR A 88 -4.71 -2.56 10.99
CA TYR A 88 -4.26 -2.53 9.61
C TYR A 88 -5.00 -3.57 8.76
N ASN A 89 -5.84 -3.12 7.83
CA ASN A 89 -6.41 -3.96 6.78
C ASN A 89 -5.49 -3.90 5.55
N LEU A 90 -4.45 -4.72 5.53
CA LEU A 90 -3.46 -4.81 4.43
C LEU A 90 -3.66 -6.07 3.59
#